data_AF-A5GJ38-F1
#
_entry.id   AF-A5GJ38-F1
#
_cell.length_a   1.000
_cell.length_b   1.000
_cell.length_c   1.000
_cell.angle_alpha   90.00
_cell.angle_beta   90.00
_cell.angle_gamma   90.00
#
_symmetry.space_group_name_H-M   'P 1'
#
loop_
_entity.id
_entity.type
_entity.pdbx_description
1 polymer ?
#
loop_
_entity_poly.entity_id
_entity_poly.type
_entity_poly.pdbx_seq_one_letter_code
_entity_poly.pdbx_strand_id
1 'polypeptide(L)'
;MAHSANLTQAEINVIQLLSHGMSNKAMAQTSMVSIRTIESHVSHALMKTGCRSRLELVLWWQKQTRALHGQPISKLPPMPA
;
A
#
# COMPACT_ATOMS: atom_id res chain seq x y z
N MET A 1 7.29 11.96 12.07
CA MET A 1 5.82 12.09 12.04
C MET A 1 5.35 11.66 10.65
N ALA A 2 4.53 10.60 10.58
CA ALA A 2 4.02 10.04 9.33
C ALA A 2 2.91 10.94 8.79
N HIS A 3 3.11 11.58 7.64
CA HIS A 3 2.12 12.48 7.06
C HIS A 3 1.59 11.93 5.75
N SER A 4 0.36 11.43 5.80
CA SER A 4 -0.43 10.99 4.63
C SER A 4 -0.59 12.08 3.59
N ALA A 5 -0.52 13.35 4.01
CA ALA A 5 -0.63 14.52 3.15
C ALA A 5 0.50 14.64 2.10
N ASN A 6 1.61 13.88 2.24
CA ASN A 6 2.73 13.93 1.30
C ASN A 6 2.77 12.74 0.31
N LEU A 7 1.76 11.87 0.33
CA LEU A 7 1.65 10.79 -0.63
C LEU A 7 1.06 11.31 -1.95
N THR A 8 1.71 10.94 -3.04
CA THR A 8 1.23 11.16 -4.40
C THR A 8 0.11 10.17 -4.74
N GLN A 9 -0.69 10.49 -5.76
CA GLN A 9 -1.76 9.60 -6.21
C GLN A 9 -1.25 8.21 -6.61
N ALA A 10 -0.05 8.12 -7.20
CA ALA A 10 0.57 6.85 -7.56
C ALA A 10 0.92 6.01 -6.33
N GLU A 11 1.47 6.63 -5.29
CA GLU A 11 1.79 5.95 -4.02
C GLU A 11 0.50 5.48 -3.32
N ILE A 12 -0.55 6.31 -3.30
CA ILE A 12 -1.86 5.95 -2.75
C ILE A 12 -2.45 4.75 -3.49
N ASN A 13 -2.47 4.78 -4.83
CA ASN A 13 -2.96 3.67 -5.65
C ASN A 13 -2.21 2.37 -5.33
N VAL A 14 -0.88 2.43 -5.24
CA VAL A 14 -0.06 1.26 -4.89
C VAL A 14 -0.43 0.75 -3.49
N ILE A 15 -0.49 1.61 -2.47
CA ILE A 15 -0.87 1.22 -1.10
C ILE A 15 -2.26 0.58 -1.07
N GLN A 16 -3.22 1.14 -1.82
CA GLN A 16 -4.57 0.59 -1.93
C GLN A 16 -4.54 -0.82 -2.51
N LEU A 17 -3.92 -1.04 -3.67
CA LEU A 17 -3.83 -2.37 -4.29
C LEU A 17 -3.09 -3.36 -3.38
N LEU A 18 -2.07 -2.89 -2.67
CA LEU A 18 -1.30 -3.67 -1.70
C LEU A 18 -2.17 -4.07 -0.50
N SER A 19 -3.09 -3.21 -0.05
CA SER A 19 -4.06 -3.50 1.01
C SER A 19 -5.15 -4.51 0.58
N HIS A 20 -5.41 -4.62 -0.73
CA HIS A 20 -6.23 -5.69 -1.31
C HIS A 20 -5.44 -7.01 -1.47
N GLY A 21 -4.16 -7.02 -1.10
CA GLY A 21 -3.29 -8.19 -1.17
C GLY A 21 -2.79 -8.52 -2.58
N MET A 22 -2.79 -7.55 -3.49
CA MET A 22 -2.20 -7.74 -4.81
C MET A 22 -0.68 -7.91 -4.73
N SER A 23 -0.14 -8.75 -5.63
CA SER A 23 1.31 -8.90 -5.83
C SER A 23 1.86 -7.74 -6.66
N ASN A 24 3.18 -7.49 -6.61
CA ASN A 24 3.81 -6.42 -7.39
C ASN A 24 3.56 -6.57 -8.90
N LYS A 25 3.49 -7.80 -9.40
CA LYS A 25 3.16 -8.11 -10.79
C LYS A 25 1.73 -7.72 -11.14
N ALA A 26 0.76 -8.07 -10.28
CA ALA A 26 -0.63 -7.68 -10.49
C ALA A 26 -0.81 -6.16 -10.41
N MET A 27 -0.16 -5.50 -9.44
CA MET A 27 -0.17 -4.04 -9.33
C MET A 27 0.42 -3.35 -10.57
N ALA A 28 1.54 -3.87 -11.07
CA ALA A 28 2.20 -3.38 -12.28
C ALA A 28 1.26 -3.45 -13.50
N GLN A 29 0.54 -4.57 -13.66
CA GLN A 29 -0.46 -4.74 -14.72
C GLN A 29 -1.64 -3.77 -14.56
N THR A 30 -2.21 -3.67 -13.36
CA THR A 30 -3.35 -2.78 -13.07
C THR A 30 -3.01 -1.30 -13.28
N SER A 31 -1.80 -0.89 -12.88
CA SER A 31 -1.33 0.49 -13.04
C SER A 31 -0.63 0.77 -14.37
N MET A 32 -0.52 -0.23 -15.26
CA MET A 32 0.18 -0.14 -16.55
C MET A 32 1.63 0.39 -16.44
N VAL A 33 2.35 -0.04 -15.39
CA VAL A 33 3.75 0.33 -15.13
C VAL A 33 4.62 -0.91 -14.94
N SER A 34 5.94 -0.73 -14.89
CA SER A 34 6.86 -1.85 -14.61
C SER A 34 6.81 -2.28 -13.14
N ILE A 35 7.19 -3.54 -12.86
CA ILE A 35 7.33 -4.05 -11.48
C ILE A 35 8.33 -3.19 -10.69
N ARG A 36 9.43 -2.79 -11.33
CA ARG A 36 10.45 -1.92 -10.73
C ARG A 36 9.89 -0.54 -10.35
N THR A 37 8.96 -0.02 -11.14
CA THR A 37 8.25 1.23 -10.84
C THR A 37 7.37 1.06 -9.59
N ILE A 38 6.65 -0.07 -9.48
CA ILE A 38 5.87 -0.41 -8.28
C ILE A 38 6.79 -0.50 -7.05
N GLU A 39 7.93 -1.18 -7.15
CA GLU A 39 8.90 -1.28 -6.05
C GLU A 39 9.39 0.10 -5.59
N SER A 40 9.73 0.98 -6.52
CA SER A 40 10.10 2.37 -6.21
C SER A 40 8.97 3.13 -5.51
N HIS A 41 7.72 3.00 -5.99
CA HIS A 41 6.56 3.61 -5.35
C HIS A 41 6.33 3.09 -3.93
N VAL A 42 6.46 1.78 -3.71
CA VAL A 42 6.38 1.18 -2.36
C VAL A 42 7.50 1.72 -1.47
N SER A 43 8.73 1.79 -1.97
CA SER A 43 9.87 2.28 -1.20
C SER A 43 9.72 3.75 -0.81
N HIS A 44 9.23 4.60 -1.72
CA HIS A 44 8.95 6.00 -1.43
C HIS A 44 7.78 6.14 -0.45
N ALA A 45 6.71 5.34 -0.61
CA ALA A 45 5.60 5.31 0.32
C ALA A 45 6.04 4.90 1.74
N LEU A 46 6.88 3.87 1.88
CA LEU A 46 7.46 3.44 3.16
C LEU A 46 8.24 4.58 3.83
N MET A 47 9.13 5.23 3.08
CA MET A 47 9.93 6.34 3.57
C MET A 47 9.06 7.53 4.02
N LYS A 48 8.05 7.90 3.23
CA LYS A 48 7.15 9.03 3.54
C LYS A 48 6.22 8.75 4.73
N THR A 49 5.76 7.51 4.86
CA THR A 49 4.90 7.08 5.98
C THR A 49 5.71 6.68 7.22
N GLY A 50 7.03 6.55 7.10
CA GLY A 50 7.89 6.05 8.18
C GLY A 50 7.70 4.56 8.49
N CYS A 51 7.00 3.82 7.63
CA CYS A 51 6.82 2.38 7.77
C CYS A 51 8.11 1.65 7.36
N ARG A 52 8.47 0.59 8.08
CA ARG A 52 9.66 -0.22 7.82
C ARG A 52 9.36 -1.46 6.98
N SER A 53 8.10 -1.84 6.88
CA SER A 53 7.68 -3.01 6.10
C SER A 53 6.40 -2.74 5.32
N ARG A 54 6.22 -3.49 4.22
CA ARG A 54 4.98 -3.47 3.44
C ARG A 54 3.75 -3.82 4.27
N LEU A 55 3.90 -4.69 5.28
CA LEU A 55 2.81 -5.06 6.19
C LEU A 55 2.45 -3.88 7.09
N GLU A 56 3.46 -3.21 7.64
CA GLU A 56 3.28 -2.00 8.44
C GLU A 56 2.60 -0.89 7.62
N LEU A 57 2.95 -0.76 6.34
CA LEU A 57 2.30 0.18 5.41
C LEU A 57 0.81 -0.12 5.21
N VAL A 58 0.45 -1.41 5.05
CA VAL A 58 -0.96 -1.83 4.95
C VAL A 58 -1.71 -1.56 6.25
N LEU A 59 -1.12 -1.90 7.40
CA LEU A 59 -1.72 -1.65 8.71
C LEU A 59 -1.91 -0.15 8.97
N TRP A 60 -0.92 0.66 8.58
CA TRP A 60 -1.00 2.11 8.65
C TRP A 60 -2.12 2.66 7.78
N TRP A 61 -2.22 2.19 6.53
CA TRP A 61 -3.31 2.55 5.61
C TRP A 61 -4.68 2.16 6.16
N GLN A 62 -4.80 0.97 6.75
CA GLN A 62 -6.02 0.49 7.38
C GLN A 62 -6.42 1.33 8.59
N LYS A 63 -5.47 1.72 9.45
CA LYS A 63 -5.75 2.64 10.58
C LYS A 63 -6.31 3.97 10.07
N GLN A 64 -5.81 4.44 8.94
CA GLN A 64 -6.19 5.71 8.33
C GLN A 64 -7.54 5.64 7.62
N THR A 65 -7.80 4.55 6.89
CA THR A 65 -9.09 4.30 6.23
C THR A 65 -10.17 3.91 7.24
N ARG A 66 -9.84 3.25 8.35
CA ARG A 66 -10.80 2.94 9.42
C ARG A 66 -11.24 4.16 10.22
N ALA A 67 -10.42 5.21 10.25
CA ALA A 67 -10.85 6.53 10.72
C ALA A 67 -11.87 7.20 9.78
N LEU A 68 -12.00 6.72 8.53
CA LEU A 68 -12.90 7.25 7.50
C LEU A 68 -14.09 6.32 7.17
N HIS A 69 -13.93 5.00 7.29
CA HIS A 69 -14.94 3.98 6.98
C HIS A 69 -14.75 2.75 7.90
N GLY A 70 -15.71 2.46 8.77
CA GLY A 70 -15.69 1.33 9.70
C GLY A 70 -15.81 -0.07 9.08
N GLN A 71 -14.98 -0.41 8.09
CA GLN A 71 -14.99 -1.73 7.44
C GLN A 71 -14.06 -2.73 8.16
N PRO A 72 -14.54 -3.94 8.53
CA PRO A 72 -13.71 -4.97 9.15
C PRO A 72 -12.78 -5.65 8.14
N ILE A 73 -11.52 -5.82 8.52
CA ILE A 73 -10.47 -6.52 7.76
C ILE A 73 -10.76 -8.02 7.81
N SER A 74 -11.69 -8.52 6.99
CA SER A 74 -12.10 -9.94 7.04
C SER A 74 -11.32 -10.86 6.09
N LYS A 75 -10.47 -10.36 5.20
CA LYS A 75 -9.65 -11.21 4.32
C LYS A 75 -8.31 -10.55 3.99
N LEU A 76 -7.31 -10.80 4.83
CA LEU A 76 -5.92 -10.73 4.37
C LEU A 76 -5.70 -12.00 3.51
N PRO A 77 -5.44 -11.92 2.20
CA PRO A 77 -5.10 -13.11 1.44
C PRO A 77 -3.79 -13.70 1.97
N PRO A 78 -3.64 -15.03 1.97
CA PRO A 78 -2.44 -15.70 2.48
C PRO A 78 -1.22 -15.18 1.73
N MET A 79 -0.18 -14.78 2.48
CA MET A 79 1.12 -14.50 1.89
C MET A 79 1.60 -15.78 1.18
N PRO A 80 2.07 -15.69 -0.08
CA PRO A 80 2.77 -16.81 -0.69
C PRO A 80 4.04 -17.09 0.12
N ALA A 81 4.24 -18.38 0.44
CA ALA A 81 5.40 -18.91 1.14
C ALA A 81 6.69 -18.72 0.34
#